data_AF-A0A960YWD4-F1
#
_entry.id   AF-A0A960YWD4-F1
#
_cell.length_a   1.000
_cell.length_b   1.000
_cell.length_c   1.000
_cell.angle_alpha   90.00
_cell.angle_beta   90.00
_cell.angle_gamma   90.00
#
_symmetry.space_group_name_H-M   'P 1'
#
loop_
_entity.id
_entity.type
_entity.pdbx_description
1 polymer ?
#
loop_
_entity_poly.entity_id
_entity_poly.type
_entity_poly.pdbx_seq_one_letter_code
_entity_poly.pdbx_strand_id
1 'polypeptide(L)'
;MSGDFLTVDELQNSDQVVPVGKDYIPGVETRLRNTVYRLFGRPENPDAGSDISDYELLAEAVFWSIGELVNNANKANNRWAVLRQALFQKVKKLQPEMEDAKLYQDIDYAIQHNQSDMLKNYGLSKVDLTSSILRLIEMHKTNSFALSEKFGKKIDITLRLKQAGDRKLLTINVINNSPITVVDKSRVEFNVDKIKEDLISAQRNPYEAAVQLYDKMADHAGGGFGAGLRSIVLFLKEAYLPFGTEIMFSKLIQYRSAGNSTIFSIELPVPA
;
A
#
# COMPACT_ATOMS: atom_id res chain seq x y z
N MET A 1 -11.12 23.45 -13.22
CA MET A 1 -9.92 23.06 -13.98
C MET A 1 -8.96 22.45 -12.97
N SER A 2 -8.85 21.13 -12.91
CA SER A 2 -7.91 20.47 -12.00
C SER A 2 -6.55 20.41 -12.69
N GLY A 3 -5.54 21.07 -12.12
CA GLY A 3 -4.20 21.13 -12.70
C GLY A 3 -3.54 19.76 -12.84
N ASP A 4 -2.64 19.65 -13.83
CA ASP A 4 -1.93 18.42 -14.21
C ASP A 4 -0.92 17.92 -13.15
N PHE A 5 -0.78 18.61 -12.01
CA PHE A 5 0.10 18.28 -10.89
C PHE A 5 -0.29 19.08 -9.63
N LEU A 6 0.28 18.73 -8.46
CA LEU A 6 0.25 19.51 -7.23
C LEU A 6 1.50 20.39 -7.15
N THR A 7 1.35 21.66 -6.79
CA THR A 7 2.48 22.59 -6.66
C THR A 7 3.22 22.42 -5.33
N VAL A 8 4.47 22.89 -5.28
CA VAL A 8 5.25 22.93 -4.03
C VAL A 8 4.50 23.72 -2.96
N ASP A 9 3.93 24.88 -3.32
CA ASP A 9 3.19 25.73 -2.39
C ASP A 9 1.94 25.03 -1.84
N GLU A 10 1.20 24.31 -2.70
CA GLU A 10 0.05 23.52 -2.26
C GLU A 10 0.47 22.45 -1.25
N LEU A 11 1.54 21.72 -1.55
CA LEU A 11 2.08 20.67 -0.69
C LEU A 11 2.68 21.21 0.61
N GLN A 12 3.18 22.43 0.63
CA GLN A 12 3.76 23.06 1.83
C GLN A 12 2.70 23.64 2.77
N ASN A 13 1.54 24.02 2.26
CA ASN A 13 0.52 24.72 3.04
C ASN A 13 -0.54 23.78 3.65
N SER A 14 -1.02 22.78 2.91
CA SER A 14 -2.05 21.83 3.38
C SER A 14 -1.73 20.38 3.01
N ASP A 15 -2.31 19.43 3.74
CA ASP A 15 -2.30 18.02 3.30
C ASP A 15 -3.13 17.92 2.02
N GLN A 16 -2.49 17.45 0.94
CA GLN A 16 -3.14 17.30 -0.36
C GLN A 16 -3.72 15.90 -0.49
N VAL A 17 -5.04 15.80 -0.61
CA VAL A 17 -5.75 14.51 -0.74
C VAL A 17 -6.00 14.22 -2.22
N VAL A 18 -5.49 13.08 -2.69
CA VAL A 18 -5.66 12.54 -4.03
C VAL A 18 -6.45 11.23 -3.92
N PRO A 19 -7.77 11.25 -4.20
CA PRO A 19 -8.56 10.02 -4.21
C PRO A 19 -8.19 9.17 -5.42
N VAL A 20 -7.77 7.93 -5.17
CA VAL A 20 -7.35 6.99 -6.21
C VAL A 20 -8.55 6.40 -6.96
N GLY A 21 -9.76 6.48 -6.39
CA GLY A 21 -11.01 6.12 -7.06
C GLY A 21 -11.14 4.63 -7.41
N LYS A 22 -12.21 4.29 -8.14
CA LYS A 22 -12.49 2.93 -8.66
C LYS A 22 -11.52 2.51 -9.75
N ASP A 23 -11.09 3.48 -10.52
CA ASP A 23 -10.18 3.32 -11.63
C ASP A 23 -8.95 4.11 -11.22
N TYR A 24 -7.79 3.48 -11.19
CA TYR A 24 -6.52 4.20 -11.23
C TYR A 24 -6.48 4.93 -12.59
N ILE A 25 -7.23 6.03 -12.70
CA ILE A 25 -7.46 6.74 -13.97
C ILE A 25 -6.09 7.27 -14.42
N PRO A 26 -5.76 7.18 -15.71
CA PRO A 26 -4.55 7.77 -16.27
C PRO A 26 -4.29 9.21 -15.78
N GLY A 27 -5.35 10.00 -15.53
CA GLY A 27 -5.25 11.37 -15.01
C GLY A 27 -4.76 11.49 -13.56
N VAL A 28 -5.16 10.59 -12.66
CA VAL A 28 -4.66 10.59 -11.26
C VAL A 28 -3.21 10.12 -11.24
N GLU A 29 -2.91 9.08 -12.02
CA GLU A 29 -1.55 8.59 -12.22
C GLU A 29 -0.65 9.69 -12.78
N THR A 30 -1.07 10.35 -13.85
CA THR A 30 -0.35 11.46 -14.48
C THR A 30 -0.13 12.60 -13.50
N ARG A 31 -1.15 12.98 -12.72
CA ARG A 31 -1.03 14.04 -11.72
C ARG A 31 -0.01 13.70 -10.64
N LEU A 32 -0.04 12.48 -10.12
CA LEU A 32 0.92 12.01 -9.11
C LEU A 32 2.33 11.92 -9.68
N ARG A 33 2.49 11.33 -10.86
CA ARG A 33 3.76 11.25 -11.58
C ARG A 33 4.35 12.65 -11.79
N ASN A 34 3.60 13.57 -12.38
CA ASN A 34 4.06 14.94 -12.61
C ASN A 34 4.41 15.67 -11.30
N THR A 35 3.66 15.44 -10.23
CA THR A 35 3.97 15.99 -8.89
C THR A 35 5.31 15.46 -8.38
N VAL A 36 5.51 14.14 -8.42
CA VAL A 36 6.75 13.51 -7.96
C VAL A 36 7.94 13.96 -8.80
N TYR A 37 7.82 13.96 -10.12
CA TYR A 37 8.88 14.42 -11.03
C TYR A 37 9.21 15.90 -10.88
N ARG A 38 8.27 16.74 -10.44
CA ARG A 38 8.57 18.14 -10.11
C ARG A 38 9.29 18.32 -8.78
N LEU A 39 9.05 17.42 -7.82
CA LEU A 39 9.71 17.48 -6.52
C LEU A 39 11.11 16.86 -6.55
N PHE A 40 11.28 15.77 -7.29
CA PHE A 40 12.50 14.96 -7.31
C PHE A 40 13.25 15.00 -8.64
N GLY A 41 12.73 15.71 -9.65
CA GLY A 41 13.41 15.88 -10.94
C GLY A 41 14.57 16.88 -10.86
N ARG A 42 15.39 16.90 -11.91
CA ARG A 42 16.54 17.83 -11.99
C ARG A 42 16.09 19.28 -11.80
N PRO A 43 16.79 20.08 -10.98
CA PRO A 43 16.52 21.51 -10.84
C PRO A 43 16.73 22.29 -12.16
N GLU A 44 17.60 21.77 -13.04
CA GLU A 44 18.01 22.44 -14.27
C GLU A 44 18.01 21.47 -15.47
N ASN A 45 17.24 21.84 -16.50
CA ASN A 45 17.22 21.33 -17.87
C ASN A 45 16.75 19.87 -18.11
N PRO A 46 15.51 19.65 -18.61
CA PRO A 46 14.99 18.32 -18.96
C PRO A 46 15.60 17.71 -20.25
N ASP A 47 16.40 18.47 -21.02
CA ASP A 47 16.95 18.03 -22.31
C ASP A 47 18.42 17.56 -22.24
N ALA A 48 18.95 17.30 -21.05
CA ALA A 48 20.35 16.90 -20.87
C ALA A 48 20.56 15.38 -21.05
N GLY A 49 20.63 14.93 -22.31
CA GLY A 49 21.16 13.64 -22.73
C GLY A 49 20.16 12.47 -22.75
N SER A 50 20.44 11.45 -23.57
CA SER A 50 19.63 10.23 -23.74
C SER A 50 19.65 9.27 -22.55
N ASP A 51 20.42 9.59 -21.50
CA ASP A 51 20.61 8.75 -20.33
C ASP A 51 19.74 9.27 -19.19
N ILE A 52 18.95 8.35 -18.59
CA ILE A 52 18.08 8.66 -17.44
C ILE A 52 18.96 9.16 -16.29
N SER A 53 18.69 10.38 -15.82
CA SER A 53 19.44 10.99 -14.72
C SER A 53 19.16 10.36 -13.36
N ASP A 54 20.08 10.49 -12.40
CA ASP A 54 19.87 10.04 -11.01
C ASP A 54 18.61 10.65 -10.39
N TYR A 55 18.27 11.90 -10.72
CA TYR A 55 17.05 12.58 -10.26
C TYR A 55 15.79 11.94 -10.88
N GLU A 56 15.82 11.58 -12.16
CA GLU A 56 14.71 10.87 -12.80
C GLU A 56 14.54 9.44 -12.29
N LEU A 57 15.65 8.73 -12.03
CA LEU A 57 15.63 7.42 -11.38
C LEU A 57 15.04 7.51 -9.97
N LEU A 58 15.40 8.56 -9.21
CA LEU A 58 14.80 8.82 -7.91
C LEU A 58 13.32 9.15 -8.01
N ALA A 59 12.91 10.02 -8.92
CA ALA A 59 11.50 10.33 -9.14
C ALA A 59 10.70 9.07 -9.52
N GLU A 60 11.23 8.23 -10.40
CA GLU A 60 10.59 6.95 -10.77
C GLU A 60 10.56 5.98 -9.58
N ALA A 61 11.63 5.88 -8.78
CA ALA A 61 11.64 5.03 -7.60
C ALA A 61 10.61 5.46 -6.55
N VAL A 62 10.45 6.77 -6.34
CA VAL A 62 9.42 7.34 -5.47
C VAL A 62 8.03 7.04 -6.02
N PHE A 63 7.79 7.31 -7.30
CA PHE A 63 6.50 7.07 -7.94
C PHE A 63 6.11 5.57 -7.92
N TRP A 64 7.04 4.69 -8.28
CA TRP A 64 6.87 3.25 -8.22
C TRP A 64 6.52 2.77 -6.81
N SER A 65 7.17 3.33 -5.79
CA SER A 65 6.91 2.98 -4.39
C SER A 65 5.49 3.32 -3.95
N ILE A 66 4.95 4.46 -4.40
CA ILE A 66 3.54 4.81 -4.19
C ILE A 66 2.64 3.79 -4.88
N GLY A 67 2.95 3.45 -6.13
CA GLY A 67 2.23 2.44 -6.92
C GLY A 67 2.14 1.09 -6.22
N GLU A 68 3.24 0.61 -5.63
CA GLU A 68 3.26 -0.66 -4.90
C GLU A 68 2.45 -0.62 -3.60
N LEU A 69 2.46 0.50 -2.85
CA LEU A 69 1.57 0.65 -1.70
C LEU A 69 0.09 0.63 -2.11
N VAL A 70 -0.27 1.32 -3.19
CA VAL A 70 -1.63 1.32 -3.75
C VAL A 70 -2.02 -0.08 -4.23
N ASN A 71 -1.12 -0.78 -4.91
CA ASN A 71 -1.32 -2.16 -5.36
C ASN A 71 -1.58 -3.10 -4.17
N ASN A 72 -0.81 -2.95 -3.08
CA ASN A 72 -1.02 -3.72 -1.86
C ASN A 72 -2.36 -3.42 -1.19
N ALA A 73 -2.76 -2.15 -1.11
CA ALA A 73 -4.09 -1.77 -0.62
C ALA A 73 -5.20 -2.37 -1.50
N ASN A 74 -5.04 -2.36 -2.83
CA ASN A 74 -5.97 -2.96 -3.77
C ASN A 74 -6.07 -4.48 -3.62
N LYS A 75 -4.95 -5.18 -3.47
CA LYS A 75 -4.93 -6.64 -3.22
C LYS A 75 -5.70 -7.01 -1.96
N ALA A 76 -5.49 -6.28 -0.85
CA ALA A 76 -6.24 -6.48 0.38
C ALA A 76 -7.75 -6.31 0.16
N ASN A 77 -8.13 -5.23 -0.53
CA ASN A 77 -9.50 -4.94 -0.90
C ASN A 77 -10.14 -6.07 -1.73
N ASN A 78 -9.41 -6.61 -2.71
CA ASN A 78 -9.90 -7.66 -3.60
C ASN A 78 -10.15 -8.99 -2.89
N ARG A 79 -9.29 -9.35 -1.94
CA ARG A 79 -9.46 -10.53 -1.10
C ARG A 79 -10.71 -10.44 -0.22
N TRP A 80 -10.97 -9.27 0.37
CA TRP A 80 -12.18 -9.01 1.15
C TRP A 80 -13.45 -9.18 0.32
N ALA A 81 -13.46 -8.59 -0.86
CA ALA A 81 -14.56 -8.64 -1.80
C ALA A 81 -14.92 -10.08 -2.21
N VAL A 82 -13.91 -10.90 -2.49
CA VAL A 82 -14.09 -12.33 -2.80
C VAL A 82 -14.62 -13.09 -1.58
N LEU A 83 -14.06 -12.84 -0.39
CA LEU A 83 -14.54 -13.47 0.84
C LEU A 83 -15.99 -13.13 1.13
N ARG A 84 -16.35 -11.85 1.10
CA ARG A 84 -17.72 -11.36 1.31
C ARG A 84 -18.70 -12.06 0.39
N GLN A 85 -18.39 -12.13 -0.91
CA GLN A 85 -19.25 -12.81 -1.87
C GLN A 85 -19.31 -14.32 -1.63
N ALA A 86 -18.20 -14.96 -1.31
CA ALA A 86 -18.19 -16.38 -0.98
C ALA A 86 -19.04 -16.70 0.25
N LEU A 87 -18.99 -15.87 1.29
CA LEU A 87 -19.84 -16.00 2.48
C LEU A 87 -21.31 -15.77 2.13
N PHE A 88 -21.62 -14.69 1.39
CA PHE A 88 -22.97 -14.37 0.97
C PHE A 88 -23.62 -15.51 0.20
N GLN A 89 -22.91 -16.04 -0.81
CA GLN A 89 -23.40 -17.16 -1.62
C GLN A 89 -23.59 -18.43 -0.80
N LYS A 90 -22.71 -18.72 0.16
CA LYS A 90 -22.87 -19.86 1.08
C LYS A 90 -24.10 -19.70 1.96
N VAL A 91 -24.31 -18.52 2.56
CA VAL A 91 -25.49 -18.28 3.39
C VAL A 91 -26.76 -18.36 2.55
N LYS A 92 -26.81 -17.71 1.38
CA LYS A 92 -27.98 -17.77 0.48
C LYS A 92 -28.31 -19.18 0.01
N LYS A 93 -27.33 -20.08 -0.10
CA LYS A 93 -27.57 -21.49 -0.38
C LYS A 93 -28.24 -22.23 0.78
N LEU A 94 -27.90 -21.86 2.02
CA LEU A 94 -28.44 -22.47 3.24
C LEU A 94 -29.77 -21.85 3.67
N GLN A 95 -29.93 -20.55 3.45
CA GLN A 95 -31.07 -19.72 3.86
C GLN A 95 -31.45 -18.76 2.72
N PRO A 96 -32.10 -19.24 1.65
CA PRO A 96 -32.42 -18.45 0.45
C PRO A 96 -33.31 -17.23 0.71
N GLU A 97 -34.20 -17.34 1.68
CA GLU A 97 -35.20 -16.34 2.08
C GLU A 97 -34.63 -15.13 2.84
N MET A 98 -33.36 -15.17 3.23
CA MET A 98 -32.74 -14.07 3.96
C MET A 98 -32.65 -12.80 3.12
N GLU A 99 -32.94 -11.64 3.73
CA GLU A 99 -32.83 -10.35 3.06
C GLU A 99 -31.37 -10.01 2.72
N ASP A 100 -31.10 -9.69 1.45
CA ASP A 100 -29.76 -9.42 0.93
C ASP A 100 -29.05 -8.29 1.69
N ALA A 101 -29.76 -7.19 1.96
CA ALA A 101 -29.21 -6.01 2.63
C ALA A 101 -28.71 -6.34 4.05
N LYS A 102 -29.54 -7.05 4.83
CA LYS A 102 -29.18 -7.49 6.18
C LYS A 102 -28.02 -8.47 6.17
N LEU A 103 -28.05 -9.46 5.27
CA LEU A 103 -26.98 -10.44 5.14
C LEU A 103 -25.64 -9.79 4.79
N TYR A 104 -25.63 -8.82 3.88
CA TYR A 104 -24.42 -8.07 3.58
C TYR A 104 -23.91 -7.27 4.78
N GLN A 105 -24.79 -6.61 5.52
CA GLN A 105 -24.41 -5.87 6.73
C GLN A 105 -23.77 -6.79 7.79
N ASP A 106 -24.36 -7.96 8.03
CA ASP A 106 -23.89 -8.92 9.03
C ASP A 106 -22.56 -9.56 8.62
N ILE A 107 -22.39 -9.91 7.33
CA ILE A 107 -21.12 -10.42 6.79
C ILE A 107 -20.03 -9.34 6.86
N ASP A 108 -20.36 -8.11 6.46
CA ASP A 108 -19.42 -7.00 6.47
C ASP A 108 -18.95 -6.75 7.91
N TYR A 109 -19.86 -6.69 8.88
CA TYR A 109 -19.52 -6.58 10.31
C TYR A 109 -18.64 -7.73 10.80
N ALA A 110 -18.99 -8.99 10.45
CA ALA A 110 -18.22 -10.16 10.86
C ALA A 110 -16.79 -10.13 10.33
N ILE A 111 -16.59 -9.75 9.07
CA ILE A 111 -15.24 -9.63 8.49
C ILE A 111 -14.46 -8.47 9.12
N GLN A 112 -15.09 -7.30 9.29
CA GLN A 112 -14.45 -6.09 9.84
C GLN A 112 -13.92 -6.30 11.27
N HIS A 113 -14.69 -7.02 12.09
CA HIS A 113 -14.38 -7.24 13.50
C HIS A 113 -13.80 -8.63 13.79
N ASN A 114 -13.47 -9.40 12.74
CA ASN A 114 -13.01 -10.79 12.83
C ASN A 114 -13.93 -11.68 13.70
N GLN A 115 -15.24 -11.44 13.68
CA GLN A 115 -16.24 -12.12 14.51
C GLN A 115 -16.74 -13.40 13.82
N SER A 116 -15.89 -14.42 13.72
CA SER A 116 -16.24 -15.71 13.09
C SER A 116 -17.44 -16.38 13.78
N ASP A 117 -17.64 -16.13 15.07
CA ASP A 117 -18.78 -16.66 15.83
C ASP A 117 -20.13 -16.16 15.32
N MET A 118 -20.23 -14.94 14.82
CA MET A 118 -21.47 -14.43 14.22
C MET A 118 -21.88 -15.24 13.00
N LEU A 119 -20.92 -15.80 12.27
CA LEU A 119 -21.19 -16.63 11.08
C LEU A 119 -21.85 -17.98 11.45
N LYS A 120 -21.73 -18.44 12.71
CA LYS A 120 -22.41 -19.65 13.20
C LYS A 120 -23.93 -19.53 13.09
N ASN A 121 -24.47 -18.34 13.32
CA ASN A 121 -25.91 -18.07 13.20
C ASN A 121 -26.44 -18.29 11.77
N TYR A 122 -25.56 -18.29 10.77
CA TYR A 122 -25.87 -18.52 9.37
C TYR A 122 -25.50 -19.94 8.90
N GLY A 123 -25.25 -20.87 9.84
CA GLY A 123 -24.85 -22.25 9.54
C GLY A 123 -23.39 -22.38 9.08
N LEU A 124 -22.57 -21.34 9.23
CA LEU A 124 -21.16 -21.33 8.82
C LEU A 124 -20.22 -21.66 9.99
N SER A 125 -20.57 -22.66 10.80
CA SER A 125 -19.85 -22.98 12.05
C SER A 125 -18.41 -23.47 11.89
N LYS A 126 -18.03 -23.86 10.67
CA LYS A 126 -16.66 -24.30 10.32
C LYS A 126 -15.85 -23.21 9.61
N VAL A 127 -16.40 -22.00 9.44
CA VAL A 127 -15.69 -20.90 8.80
C VAL A 127 -14.83 -20.20 9.84
N ASP A 128 -13.51 -20.28 9.64
CA ASP A 128 -12.54 -19.40 10.28
C ASP A 128 -12.20 -18.27 9.30
N LEU A 129 -12.55 -17.03 9.65
CA LEU A 129 -12.35 -15.86 8.81
C LEU A 129 -10.86 -15.60 8.56
N THR A 130 -10.02 -15.77 9.57
CA THR A 130 -8.57 -15.55 9.48
C THR A 130 -7.95 -16.55 8.50
N SER A 131 -8.24 -17.83 8.66
CA SER A 131 -7.79 -18.90 7.77
C SER A 131 -8.34 -18.76 6.35
N SER A 132 -9.59 -18.30 6.21
CA SER A 132 -10.20 -18.07 4.89
C SER A 132 -9.54 -16.91 4.16
N ILE A 133 -9.21 -15.83 4.86
CA ILE A 133 -8.44 -14.71 4.32
C ILE A 133 -7.04 -15.19 3.91
N LEU A 134 -6.35 -15.95 4.76
CA LEU A 134 -5.02 -16.49 4.44
C LEU A 134 -5.03 -17.42 3.23
N ARG A 135 -6.04 -18.27 3.10
CA ARG A 135 -6.19 -19.13 1.92
C ARG A 135 -6.47 -18.33 0.65
N LEU A 136 -7.28 -17.27 0.73
CA LEU A 136 -7.51 -16.36 -0.41
C LEU A 136 -6.25 -15.60 -0.79
N ILE A 137 -5.46 -15.22 0.21
CA ILE A 137 -4.14 -14.62 0.04
C ILE A 137 -3.20 -15.56 -0.72
N GLU A 138 -3.15 -16.85 -0.34
CA GLU A 138 -2.30 -17.87 -0.97
C GLU A 138 -2.78 -18.30 -2.36
N MET A 139 -4.09 -18.41 -2.55
CA MET A 139 -4.71 -18.81 -3.82
C MET A 139 -4.67 -17.71 -4.86
N HIS A 140 -4.88 -16.45 -4.44
CA HIS A 140 -4.85 -15.29 -5.32
C HIS A 140 -3.58 -14.49 -5.05
N LYS A 141 -2.45 -15.06 -5.49
CA LYS A 141 -1.16 -14.35 -5.66
C LYS A 141 -1.22 -13.27 -6.75
N THR A 142 -2.35 -13.13 -7.44
CA THR A 142 -2.48 -12.37 -8.68
C THR A 142 -2.66 -10.86 -8.45
N ASN A 143 -1.86 -10.08 -9.20
CA ASN A 143 -1.89 -8.62 -9.32
C ASN A 143 -3.14 -8.11 -10.06
N SER A 144 -4.34 -8.55 -9.68
CA SER A 144 -5.55 -8.17 -10.44
C SER A 144 -6.15 -6.88 -9.90
N PHE A 145 -5.91 -5.76 -10.59
CA PHE A 145 -6.56 -4.46 -10.35
C PHE A 145 -8.08 -4.48 -10.61
N ALA A 146 -8.58 -5.45 -11.40
CA ALA A 146 -9.96 -5.50 -11.92
C ALA A 146 -11.08 -5.69 -10.87
N LEU A 147 -10.74 -6.10 -9.63
CA LEU A 147 -11.74 -6.33 -8.57
C LEU A 147 -12.01 -5.08 -7.70
N SER A 148 -11.41 -3.94 -8.03
CA SER A 148 -11.69 -2.63 -7.41
C SER A 148 -13.12 -2.14 -7.73
N GLU A 149 -13.50 -2.19 -9.01
CA GLU A 149 -14.70 -1.55 -9.58
C GLU A 149 -16.03 -2.04 -9.00
N LYS A 150 -16.13 -3.34 -8.70
CA LYS A 150 -17.38 -3.99 -8.27
C LYS A 150 -17.75 -3.72 -6.81
N PHE A 151 -16.81 -3.24 -5.99
CA PHE A 151 -16.97 -3.25 -4.53
C PHE A 151 -16.87 -1.87 -3.87
N GLY A 152 -16.78 -0.79 -4.65
CA GLY A 152 -16.91 0.59 -4.13
C GLY A 152 -15.82 1.00 -3.13
N LYS A 153 -14.62 0.42 -3.25
CA LYS A 153 -13.49 0.65 -2.35
C LYS A 153 -12.90 2.04 -2.55
N LYS A 154 -12.33 2.61 -1.49
CA LYS A 154 -11.72 3.95 -1.50
C LYS A 154 -10.30 3.87 -0.97
N ILE A 155 -9.34 4.18 -1.83
CA ILE A 155 -7.95 4.43 -1.46
C ILE A 155 -7.71 5.91 -1.67
N ASP A 156 -7.17 6.58 -0.66
CA ASP A 156 -6.78 7.98 -0.74
C ASP A 156 -5.27 8.07 -0.55
N ILE A 157 -4.61 8.91 -1.34
CA ILE A 157 -3.21 9.26 -1.14
C ILE A 157 -3.17 10.67 -0.58
N THR A 158 -2.48 10.88 0.52
CA THR A 158 -2.20 12.24 1.01
C THR A 158 -0.74 12.58 0.81
N LEU A 159 -0.44 13.77 0.28
CA LEU A 159 0.92 14.27 0.15
C LEU A 159 1.09 15.56 0.95
N ARG A 160 2.21 15.67 1.66
CA ARG A 160 2.56 16.87 2.42
C ARG A 160 4.07 17.09 2.37
N LEU A 161 4.48 18.31 2.03
CA LEU A 161 5.87 18.74 2.09
C LEU A 161 6.08 19.55 3.37
N LYS A 162 7.08 19.17 4.18
CA LYS A 162 7.45 19.89 5.41
C LYS A 162 8.94 20.24 5.38
N GLN A 163 9.28 21.41 5.89
CA GLN A 163 10.67 21.73 6.18
C GLN A 163 11.11 20.99 7.44
N ALA A 164 12.24 20.28 7.38
CA ALA A 164 12.84 19.60 8.53
C ALA A 164 14.35 19.88 8.55
N GLY A 165 14.75 20.87 9.36
CA GLY A 165 16.10 21.42 9.31
C GLY A 165 16.40 22.01 7.93
N ASP A 166 17.53 21.62 7.34
CA ASP A 166 18.00 22.15 6.06
C ASP A 166 17.39 21.45 4.84
N ARG A 167 16.50 20.47 5.05
CA ARG A 167 15.90 19.67 3.97
C ARG A 167 14.39 19.75 3.97
N LYS A 168 13.80 19.53 2.79
CA LYS A 168 12.36 19.31 2.65
C LYS A 168 12.08 17.81 2.78
N LEU A 169 11.05 17.43 3.51
CA LEU A 169 10.56 16.06 3.64
C LEU A 169 9.17 15.96 3.02
N LEU A 170 9.02 15.05 2.06
CA LEU A 170 7.72 14.65 1.54
C LEU A 170 7.18 13.50 2.38
N THR A 171 6.08 13.74 3.08
CA THR A 171 5.27 12.69 3.72
C THR A 171 4.18 12.26 2.75
N ILE A 172 4.13 10.96 2.47
CA ILE A 172 3.09 10.32 1.66
C ILE A 172 2.33 9.35 2.55
N ASN A 173 1.01 9.43 2.58
CA ASN A 173 0.18 8.39 3.19
C ASN A 173 -0.65 7.72 2.11
N VAL A 174 -0.62 6.39 2.04
CA VAL A 174 -1.59 5.58 1.31
C VAL A 174 -2.61 5.05 2.31
N ILE A 175 -3.82 5.58 2.23
CA ILE A 175 -4.91 5.31 3.15
C ILE A 175 -5.90 4.39 2.46
N ASN A 176 -5.96 3.14 2.92
CA ASN A 176 -7.04 2.24 2.56
C ASN A 176 -8.23 2.50 3.50
N ASN A 177 -9.25 3.21 3.02
CA ASN A 177 -10.49 3.51 3.74
C ASN A 177 -11.55 2.41 3.59
N SER A 178 -11.17 1.27 3.04
CA SER A 178 -11.99 0.06 3.11
C SER A 178 -11.87 -0.51 4.52
N PRO A 179 -12.94 -1.10 5.08
CA PRO A 179 -13.04 -1.45 6.49
C PRO A 179 -12.22 -2.70 6.88
N ILE A 180 -11.06 -2.86 6.25
CA ILE A 180 -10.13 -3.96 6.43
C ILE A 180 -9.11 -3.54 7.48
N THR A 181 -9.32 -4.07 8.67
CA THR A 181 -8.36 -4.24 9.76
C THR A 181 -7.63 -5.59 9.69
N VAL A 182 -7.77 -6.36 8.60
CA VAL A 182 -7.27 -7.74 8.52
C VAL A 182 -6.26 -7.92 7.39
N VAL A 183 -5.14 -7.20 7.48
CA VAL A 183 -3.90 -7.94 7.67
C VAL A 183 -3.69 -7.84 9.15
N ASP A 184 -3.71 -8.98 9.86
CA ASP A 184 -3.41 -9.07 11.29
C ASP A 184 -2.33 -8.04 11.63
N LYS A 185 -2.70 -6.99 12.37
CA LYS A 185 -1.82 -5.86 12.67
C LYS A 185 -0.46 -6.38 13.14
N SER A 186 -0.47 -7.44 13.96
CA SER A 186 0.73 -8.10 14.44
C SER A 186 1.58 -8.71 13.32
N ARG A 187 1.00 -9.22 12.23
CA ARG A 187 1.72 -9.69 11.04
C ARG A 187 2.25 -8.56 10.17
N VAL A 188 1.53 -7.45 10.03
CA VAL A 188 2.07 -6.28 9.32
C VAL A 188 3.25 -5.73 10.08
N GLU A 189 3.08 -5.52 11.38
CA GLU A 189 4.13 -5.04 12.28
C GLU A 189 5.31 -6.02 12.31
N PHE A 190 5.06 -7.33 12.43
CA PHE A 190 6.09 -8.36 12.35
C PHE A 190 6.85 -8.32 11.02
N ASN A 191 6.17 -8.22 9.88
CA ASN A 191 6.84 -8.12 8.58
C ASN A 191 7.65 -6.84 8.49
N VAL A 192 7.10 -5.69 8.90
CA VAL A 192 7.81 -4.41 8.96
C VAL A 192 9.06 -4.52 9.83
N ASP A 193 8.97 -5.14 11.00
CA ASP A 193 10.10 -5.30 11.91
C ASP A 193 11.13 -6.30 11.38
N LYS A 194 10.70 -7.40 10.75
CA LYS A 194 11.62 -8.32 10.07
C LYS A 194 12.32 -7.69 8.88
N ILE A 195 11.62 -6.82 8.14
CA ILE A 195 12.24 -6.02 7.08
C ILE A 195 13.30 -5.10 7.67
N LYS A 196 13.01 -4.41 8.78
CA LYS A 196 14.01 -3.57 9.47
C LYS A 196 15.22 -4.38 9.93
N GLU A 197 15.01 -5.53 10.57
CA GLU A 197 16.09 -6.44 11.00
C GLU A 197 16.95 -6.90 9.80
N ASP A 198 16.31 -7.34 8.72
CA ASP A 198 16.98 -7.78 7.50
C ASP A 198 17.78 -6.62 6.86
N LEU A 199 17.25 -5.39 6.86
CA LEU A 199 17.91 -4.21 6.30
C LEU A 199 19.09 -3.71 7.14
N ILE A 200 18.97 -3.75 8.47
CA ILE A 200 20.10 -3.49 9.37
C ILE A 200 21.22 -4.51 9.11
N SER A 201 20.85 -5.77 8.87
CA SER A 201 21.80 -6.83 8.53
C SER A 201 22.40 -6.62 7.12
N ALA A 202 21.60 -6.14 6.17
CA ALA A 202 22.01 -5.85 4.79
C ALA A 202 23.05 -4.73 4.68
N GLN A 203 23.07 -3.76 5.59
CA GLN A 203 24.13 -2.75 5.64
C GLN A 203 25.53 -3.38 5.88
N ARG A 204 25.60 -4.61 6.39
CA ARG A 204 26.85 -5.35 6.56
C ARG A 204 27.26 -6.16 5.33
N ASN A 205 26.32 -6.56 4.46
CA ASN A 205 26.59 -7.20 3.17
C ASN A 205 25.44 -6.97 2.15
N PRO A 206 25.49 -5.88 1.35
CA PRO A 206 24.34 -5.41 0.57
C PRO A 206 23.88 -6.36 -0.56
N TYR A 207 24.83 -7.03 -1.22
CA TYR A 207 24.56 -7.88 -2.38
C TYR A 207 23.95 -9.23 -1.97
N GLU A 208 24.51 -9.88 -0.94
CA GLU A 208 23.93 -11.11 -0.38
C GLU A 208 22.54 -10.86 0.22
N ALA A 209 22.34 -9.71 0.85
CA ALA A 209 21.05 -9.35 1.39
C ALA A 209 20.01 -9.12 0.29
N ALA A 210 20.34 -8.43 -0.81
CA ALA A 210 19.41 -8.22 -1.92
C ALA A 210 18.94 -9.54 -2.55
N VAL A 211 19.84 -10.52 -2.69
CA VAL A 211 19.51 -11.88 -3.18
C VAL A 211 18.69 -12.68 -2.16
N GLN A 212 19.02 -12.61 -0.88
CA GLN A 212 18.26 -13.27 0.19
C GLN A 212 16.91 -12.60 0.49
N LEU A 213 16.70 -11.34 0.10
CA LEU A 213 15.46 -10.58 0.36
C LEU A 213 14.34 -10.87 -0.64
N TYR A 214 14.67 -11.38 -1.84
CA TYR A 214 13.69 -11.68 -2.90
C TYR A 214 13.09 -13.11 -2.81
N ASP A 215 13.74 -14.01 -2.05
CA ASP A 215 13.44 -15.44 -2.06
C ASP A 215 13.31 -16.04 -0.64
N LYS A 216 12.51 -15.39 0.22
CA LYS A 216 12.13 -15.97 1.52
C LYS A 216 10.71 -16.53 1.46
N MET A 217 10.56 -17.81 1.81
CA MET A 217 9.25 -18.44 2.05
C MET A 217 8.40 -17.66 3.08
N ALA A 218 9.03 -16.96 4.02
CA ALA A 218 8.35 -16.11 5.00
C ALA A 218 7.61 -14.91 4.36
N ASP A 219 8.12 -14.36 3.26
CA ASP A 219 7.47 -13.24 2.55
C ASP A 219 6.21 -13.69 1.77
N HIS A 220 6.13 -14.98 1.47
CA HIS A 220 4.93 -15.60 0.93
C HIS A 220 3.86 -15.88 2.00
N ALA A 221 4.26 -16.14 3.25
CA ALA A 221 3.34 -16.38 4.37
C ALA A 221 2.49 -15.14 4.74
N GLY A 222 2.96 -13.94 4.37
CA GLY A 222 2.21 -12.68 4.48
C GLY A 222 1.43 -12.29 3.22
N GLY A 223 1.37 -13.16 2.21
CA GLY A 223 0.58 -12.90 1.02
C GLY A 223 1.18 -11.96 -0.02
N GLY A 224 2.51 -11.87 -0.06
CA GLY A 224 3.22 -10.94 -0.94
C GLY A 224 3.26 -9.50 -0.44
N PHE A 225 2.63 -9.21 0.70
CA PHE A 225 2.65 -7.88 1.32
C PHE A 225 4.07 -7.50 1.81
N GLY A 226 4.76 -8.43 2.47
CA GLY A 226 6.14 -8.24 2.92
C GLY A 226 7.13 -8.03 1.76
N ALA A 227 6.98 -8.79 0.68
CA ALA A 227 7.81 -8.64 -0.53
C ALA A 227 7.68 -7.25 -1.16
N GLY A 228 6.45 -6.73 -1.32
CA GLY A 228 6.22 -5.39 -1.86
C GLY A 228 6.84 -4.28 -0.99
N LEU A 229 6.70 -4.38 0.34
CA LEU A 229 7.35 -3.43 1.25
C LEU A 229 8.88 -3.50 1.18
N ARG A 230 9.47 -4.69 1.06
CA ARG A 230 10.92 -4.87 0.89
C ARG A 230 11.42 -4.22 -0.39
N SER A 231 10.73 -4.46 -1.50
CA SER A 231 11.09 -3.89 -2.80
C SER A 231 11.06 -2.35 -2.76
N ILE A 232 10.05 -1.74 -2.12
CA ILE A 232 10.01 -0.28 -1.91
C ILE A 232 11.29 0.22 -1.23
N VAL A 233 11.67 -0.43 -0.13
CA VAL A 233 12.82 0.02 0.65
C VAL A 233 14.13 -0.13 -0.14
N LEU A 234 14.32 -1.27 -0.81
CA LEU A 234 15.50 -1.52 -1.64
C LEU A 234 15.59 -0.52 -2.81
N PHE A 235 14.48 -0.29 -3.50
CA PHE A 235 14.45 0.57 -4.67
C PHE A 235 14.74 2.03 -4.30
N LEU A 236 14.15 2.52 -3.21
CA LEU A 236 14.47 3.84 -2.69
C LEU A 236 15.92 3.94 -2.23
N LYS A 237 16.46 2.94 -1.52
CA LYS A 237 17.87 2.95 -1.10
C LYS A 237 18.82 3.17 -2.27
N GLU A 238 18.68 2.34 -3.31
CA GLU A 238 19.56 2.42 -4.48
C GLU A 238 19.38 3.76 -5.21
N ALA A 239 18.16 4.25 -5.32
CA ALA A 239 17.88 5.53 -5.97
C ALA A 239 18.44 6.76 -5.21
N TYR A 240 18.56 6.70 -3.88
CA TYR A 240 19.16 7.78 -3.09
C TYR A 240 20.69 7.72 -2.98
N LEU A 241 21.31 6.61 -3.40
CA LEU A 241 22.76 6.40 -3.30
C LEU A 241 23.59 7.54 -3.95
N PRO A 242 23.25 8.06 -5.15
CA PRO A 242 24.01 9.13 -5.80
C PRO A 242 23.99 10.47 -5.04
N PHE A 243 22.98 10.69 -4.19
CA PHE A 243 22.75 11.96 -3.51
C PHE A 243 23.42 12.05 -2.13
N GLY A 244 24.12 10.99 -1.69
CA GLY A 244 24.70 10.91 -0.35
C GLY A 244 23.67 11.12 0.78
N THR A 245 22.39 10.89 0.49
CA THR A 245 21.28 11.14 1.39
C THR A 245 20.92 9.85 2.11
N GLU A 246 21.20 9.80 3.40
CA GLU A 246 20.83 8.65 4.22
C GLU A 246 19.32 8.63 4.48
N ILE A 247 18.68 7.51 4.16
CA ILE A 247 17.30 7.22 4.52
C ILE A 247 17.29 6.26 5.71
N MET A 248 16.64 6.65 6.81
CA MET A 248 16.47 5.75 7.94
C MET A 248 15.37 4.71 7.66
N PHE A 249 15.78 3.49 7.32
CA PHE A 249 14.86 2.39 7.00
C PHE A 249 13.86 2.07 8.11
N SER A 250 14.24 2.24 9.38
CA SER A 250 13.38 2.01 10.53
C SER A 250 12.19 2.97 10.61
N LYS A 251 12.24 4.11 9.91
CA LYS A 251 11.19 5.13 9.86
C LYS A 251 10.56 5.28 8.47
N LEU A 252 11.13 4.63 7.46
CA LEU A 252 10.78 4.81 6.06
C LEU A 252 9.36 4.33 5.73
N ILE A 253 8.92 3.21 6.29
CA ILE A 253 7.55 2.74 6.14
C ILE A 253 6.94 2.58 7.53
N GLN A 254 5.87 3.31 7.78
CA GLN A 254 5.10 3.22 9.01
C GLN A 254 3.72 2.67 8.71
N TYR A 255 3.25 1.76 9.56
CA TYR A 255 1.89 1.23 9.51
C TYR A 255 1.08 1.82 10.66
N ARG A 256 -0.12 2.32 10.35
CA ARG A 256 -1.09 2.75 11.36
C ARG A 256 -2.47 2.20 11.03
N SER A 257 -3.17 1.75 12.05
CA SER A 257 -4.61 1.46 11.98
C SER A 257 -5.34 2.62 12.67
N ALA A 258 -6.29 3.24 11.96
CA ALA A 258 -7.08 4.36 12.46
C ALA A 258 -8.55 4.10 12.16
N GLY A 259 -9.30 3.66 13.16
CA GLY A 259 -10.69 3.23 12.99
C GLY A 259 -10.80 2.09 11.98
N ASN A 260 -11.54 2.32 10.90
CA ASN A 260 -11.73 1.37 9.80
C ASN A 260 -10.70 1.51 8.68
N SER A 261 -9.67 2.34 8.85
CA SER A 261 -8.68 2.61 7.82
C SER A 261 -7.32 2.02 8.17
N THR A 262 -6.65 1.51 7.14
CA THR A 262 -5.23 1.13 7.20
C THR A 262 -4.41 2.20 6.49
N ILE A 263 -3.36 2.69 7.14
CA ILE A 263 -2.50 3.77 6.64
C ILE A 263 -1.07 3.26 6.54
N PHE A 264 -0.49 3.35 5.35
CA PHE A 264 0.94 3.23 5.12
C PHE A 264 1.54 4.61 4.89
N SER A 265 2.53 4.99 5.69
CA SER A 265 3.21 6.27 5.57
C SER A 265 4.64 6.07 5.08
N ILE A 266 5.06 6.87 4.10
CA ILE A 266 6.46 6.99 3.68
C ILE A 266 6.92 8.43 3.90
N GLU A 267 8.10 8.61 4.50
CA GLU A 267 8.76 9.90 4.64
C GLU A 267 10.04 9.92 3.81
N LEU A 268 10.13 10.86 2.87
CA LEU A 268 11.17 10.92 1.85
C LEU A 268 11.86 12.29 1.86
N PRO A 269 13.18 12.36 2.04
CA PRO A 269 13.91 13.61 1.90
C PRO A 269 13.99 14.03 0.43
N VAL A 270 13.55 15.25 0.12
CA VAL A 270 13.75 15.82 -1.22
C VAL A 270 15.21 16.26 -1.31
N PRO A 271 15.99 15.77 -2.29
CA PRO A 271 17.35 16.25 -2.53
C PRO A 271 17.39 17.77 -2.73
N ALA A 272 18.51 18.37 -2.37
CA ALA A 272 18.74 19.81 -2.59
C ALA A 272 18.85 20.15 -4.08
#